data_AF-A0A2V5S1D8-F1
#
_entry.id   AF-A0A2V5S1D8-F1
#
_cell.length_a   1.000
_cell.length_b   1.000
_cell.length_c   1.000
_cell.angle_alpha   90.00
_cell.angle_beta   90.00
_cell.angle_gamma   90.00
#
_symmetry.space_group_name_H-M   'P 1'
#
loop_
_entity.id
_entity.type
_entity.pdbx_description
1 polymer ?
#
loop_
_entity_poly.entity_id
_entity_poly.type
_entity_poly.pdbx_seq_one_letter_code
_entity_poly.pdbx_strand_id
1 'polypeptide(L)'
;EENMQPRLRAMTLMALSNKFGHLLLTTGNKSELAVGYCTMYGDMAGGLAVISDVPKTMVYELARWINSDYSSRRGRKGDPPSVAAATSGAAGIIPRSTIEKAPSAELKPNQKDQDTLPSYEILDEILRLYVEENLSARDIVTHGFDEKTVRWVQRRVDLNEYKREQAAPGLKVTSRAFGVGRRMPIAQKYVDSN
;
A
#
# COMPACT_ATOMS: atom_id res chain seq x y z
N GLU A 1 18.83 -12.34 -5.23
CA GLU A 1 17.42 -12.68 -4.96
C GLU A 1 16.88 -11.73 -3.89
N GLU A 2 16.11 -10.71 -4.27
CA GLU A 2 15.72 -9.59 -3.37
C GLU A 2 14.62 -9.97 -2.36
N ASN A 3 13.87 -11.05 -2.62
CA ASN A 3 12.72 -11.47 -1.80
C ASN A 3 13.10 -12.13 -0.47
N MET A 4 14.38 -12.42 -0.22
CA MET A 4 14.81 -13.01 1.06
C MET A 4 14.70 -12.01 2.21
N GLN A 5 15.08 -10.75 2.01
CA GLN A 5 15.10 -9.76 3.09
C GLN A 5 13.69 -9.50 3.68
N PRO A 6 12.62 -9.28 2.88
CA PRO A 6 11.27 -9.10 3.43
C PRO A 6 10.77 -10.33 4.20
N ARG A 7 11.09 -11.54 3.74
CA ARG A 7 10.67 -12.79 4.41
C ARG A 7 11.37 -12.99 5.76
N LEU A 8 12.66 -12.67 5.84
CA LEU A 8 13.39 -12.70 7.10
C LEU A 8 12.81 -11.69 8.10
N ARG A 9 12.51 -10.46 7.65
CA ARG A 9 11.85 -9.44 8.48
C ARG A 9 10.51 -9.94 9.03
N ALA A 10 9.68 -10.53 8.17
CA ALA A 10 8.40 -11.13 8.56
C ALA A 10 8.57 -12.24 9.60
N MET A 11 9.48 -13.17 9.37
CA MET A 11 9.76 -14.28 10.30
C MET A 11 10.19 -13.76 11.67
N THR A 12 11.07 -12.75 11.72
CA THR A 12 11.48 -12.11 12.96
C THR A 12 10.31 -11.45 13.69
N LEU A 13 9.50 -10.65 12.99
CA LEU A 13 8.36 -9.95 13.59
C LEU A 13 7.27 -10.93 14.07
N MET A 14 7.02 -12.00 13.33
CA MET A 14 6.10 -13.07 13.75
C MET A 14 6.61 -13.81 14.98
N ALA A 15 7.92 -14.07 15.10
CA ALA A 15 8.49 -14.67 16.30
C ALA A 15 8.30 -13.78 17.55
N LEU A 16 8.44 -12.46 17.40
CA LEU A 16 8.16 -11.49 18.47
C LEU A 16 6.65 -11.47 18.82
N SER A 17 5.79 -11.41 17.81
CA SER A 17 4.33 -11.48 17.97
C SER A 17 3.91 -12.71 18.78
N ASN A 18 4.40 -13.90 18.41
CA ASN A 18 4.11 -15.16 19.11
C ASN A 18 4.63 -15.17 20.55
N LYS A 19 5.83 -14.64 20.79
CA LYS A 19 6.44 -14.64 22.13
C LYS A 19 5.75 -13.69 23.10
N PHE A 20 5.28 -12.54 22.62
CA PHE A 20 4.77 -11.46 23.48
C PHE A 20 3.25 -11.23 23.36
N GLY A 21 2.56 -12.01 22.52
CA GLY A 21 1.10 -11.93 22.35
C GLY A 21 0.63 -10.67 21.62
N HIS A 22 1.46 -10.07 20.78
CA HIS A 22 1.10 -8.88 19.99
C HIS A 22 0.48 -9.26 18.65
N LEU A 23 -0.47 -8.47 18.16
CA LEU A 23 -0.96 -8.59 16.79
C LEU A 23 0.01 -7.90 15.83
N LEU A 24 0.61 -8.65 14.90
CA LEU A 24 1.46 -8.05 13.86
C LEU A 24 0.59 -7.33 12.82
N LEU A 25 0.85 -6.04 12.63
CA LEU A 25 0.16 -5.22 11.63
C LEU A 25 1.01 -5.17 10.35
N THR A 26 0.37 -5.40 9.19
CA THR A 26 1.02 -5.24 7.89
C THR A 26 0.79 -3.83 7.34
N THR A 27 1.72 -3.37 6.51
CA THR A 27 1.80 -1.98 6.04
C THR A 27 1.69 -1.82 4.53
N GLY A 28 1.25 -2.86 3.82
CA GLY A 28 1.00 -2.78 2.38
C GLY A 28 -0.25 -1.95 2.11
N ASN A 29 -0.14 -0.92 1.27
CA ASN A 29 -1.28 -0.08 0.87
C ASN A 29 -2.00 -0.61 -0.38
N LYS A 30 -3.14 -0.01 -0.72
CA LYS A 30 -3.98 -0.47 -1.84
C LYS A 30 -3.24 -0.49 -3.15
N SER A 31 -2.40 0.52 -3.41
CA SER A 31 -1.64 0.66 -4.65
C SER A 31 -0.62 -0.45 -4.80
N GLU A 32 0.16 -0.73 -3.75
CA GLU A 32 1.14 -1.82 -3.73
C GLU A 32 0.49 -3.20 -3.90
N LEU A 33 -0.60 -3.45 -3.16
CA LEU A 33 -1.34 -4.71 -3.23
C LEU A 33 -2.01 -4.91 -4.59
N ALA A 34 -2.49 -3.84 -5.22
CA ALA A 34 -3.12 -3.88 -6.53
C ALA A 34 -2.16 -4.42 -7.58
N VAL A 35 -0.98 -3.81 -7.74
CA VAL A 35 -0.01 -4.23 -8.76
C VAL A 35 0.95 -5.32 -8.29
N GLY A 36 0.73 -5.86 -7.09
CA GLY A 36 1.56 -6.89 -6.46
C GLY A 36 2.99 -6.46 -6.21
N TYR A 37 3.20 -5.19 -5.86
CA TYR A 37 4.46 -4.63 -5.39
C TYR A 37 4.67 -4.98 -3.91
N CYS A 38 4.66 -6.28 -3.64
CA CYS A 38 4.70 -6.88 -2.32
C CYS A 38 5.34 -8.27 -2.39
N THR A 39 5.90 -8.70 -1.27
CA THR A 39 6.56 -10.00 -1.12
C THR A 39 5.66 -10.94 -0.34
N MET A 40 5.21 -12.02 -1.00
CA MET A 40 4.48 -13.10 -0.33
C MET A 40 5.30 -13.68 0.81
N TYR A 41 4.66 -13.79 1.98
CA TYR A 41 5.27 -14.17 3.27
C TYR A 41 6.36 -13.21 3.76
N GLY A 42 6.44 -12.01 3.18
CA GLY A 42 7.26 -10.90 3.62
C GLY A 42 6.38 -9.79 4.21
N ASP A 43 6.36 -8.64 3.56
CA ASP A 43 5.52 -7.48 3.96
C ASP A 43 4.03 -7.79 4.13
N MET A 44 3.52 -8.85 3.48
CA MET A 44 2.12 -9.30 3.61
C MET A 44 1.85 -10.16 4.86
N ALA A 45 2.88 -10.60 5.60
CA ALA A 45 2.73 -11.50 6.73
C ALA A 45 2.36 -10.73 8.01
N GLY A 46 1.13 -10.94 8.50
CA GLY A 46 0.64 -10.38 9.76
C GLY A 46 -0.82 -10.73 9.98
N GLY A 47 -1.40 -10.21 11.06
CA GLY A 47 -2.79 -10.50 11.46
C GLY A 47 -3.81 -9.48 10.98
N LEU A 48 -3.40 -8.24 10.65
CA LEU A 48 -4.29 -7.20 10.14
C LEU A 48 -3.54 -6.24 9.21
N ALA A 49 -4.11 -5.98 8.03
CA ALA A 49 -3.58 -5.04 7.05
C ALA A 49 -4.31 -3.69 7.16
N VAL A 50 -3.81 -2.83 8.05
CA VAL A 50 -4.54 -1.61 8.49
C VAL A 50 -4.82 -0.65 7.33
N ILE A 51 -3.89 -0.52 6.40
CA ILE A 51 -3.95 0.42 5.28
C ILE A 51 -4.14 -0.26 3.91
N SER A 52 -4.55 -1.53 3.88
CA SER A 52 -4.66 -2.32 2.65
C SER A 52 -5.66 -1.79 1.63
N ASP A 53 -6.63 -0.98 2.05
CA ASP A 53 -7.60 -0.33 1.17
C ASP A 53 -7.39 1.18 1.05
N VAL A 54 -6.24 1.71 1.49
CA VAL A 54 -5.88 3.12 1.36
C VAL A 54 -4.94 3.29 0.15
N PRO A 55 -5.28 4.08 -0.89
CA PRO A 55 -4.36 4.42 -1.98
C PRO A 55 -3.12 5.17 -1.48
N LYS A 56 -1.97 5.03 -2.15
CA LYS A 56 -0.70 5.65 -1.71
C LYS A 56 -0.81 7.17 -1.62
N THR A 57 -1.45 7.81 -2.58
CA THR A 57 -1.75 9.25 -2.57
C THR A 57 -2.50 9.65 -1.30
N MET A 58 -3.54 8.91 -0.94
CA MET A 58 -4.30 9.11 0.29
C MET A 58 -3.47 8.83 1.56
N VAL A 59 -2.53 7.88 1.55
CA VAL A 59 -1.59 7.67 2.66
C VAL A 59 -0.78 8.95 2.95
N TYR A 60 -0.28 9.62 1.91
CA TYR A 60 0.44 10.89 2.08
C TYR A 60 -0.47 12.01 2.59
N GLU A 61 -1.70 12.10 2.10
CA GLU A 61 -2.70 13.06 2.59
C GLU A 61 -3.03 12.84 4.07
N LEU A 62 -3.29 11.59 4.46
CA LEU A 62 -3.53 11.20 5.84
C LEU A 62 -2.33 11.52 6.74
N ALA A 63 -1.11 11.26 6.30
CA ALA A 63 0.08 11.57 7.09
C ALA A 63 0.21 13.09 7.35
N ARG A 64 -0.05 13.92 6.33
CA ARG A 64 -0.04 15.38 6.47
C ARG A 64 -1.16 15.86 7.40
N TRP A 65 -2.36 15.29 7.25
CA TRP A 65 -3.51 15.60 8.10
C TRP A 65 -3.27 15.20 9.56
N ILE A 66 -2.71 14.01 9.83
CA ILE A 66 -2.35 13.57 11.18
C ILE A 66 -1.35 14.55 11.82
N ASN A 67 -0.35 15.00 11.07
CA ASN A 67 0.63 15.95 11.60
C ASN A 67 0.03 17.34 11.87
N SER A 68 -0.88 17.83 11.02
CA SER A 68 -1.56 19.11 11.26
C SER A 68 -2.51 19.03 12.45
N ASP A 69 -3.29 17.95 12.55
CA ASP A 69 -4.20 17.69 13.66
C ASP A 69 -3.44 17.49 14.99
N TYR A 70 -2.37 16.69 15.00
CA TYR A 70 -1.50 16.51 16.16
C TYR A 70 -0.92 17.83 16.65
N SER A 71 -0.44 18.68 15.73
CA SER A 71 0.08 20.01 16.06
C SER A 71 -0.99 20.90 16.71
N SER A 72 -2.25 20.75 16.30
CA SER A 72 -3.39 21.50 16.85
C SER A 72 -3.86 21.01 18.24
N ARG A 73 -3.59 19.74 18.58
CA ARG A 73 -4.05 19.10 19.84
C ARG A 73 -2.98 19.03 20.93
N ARG A 74 -1.74 19.37 20.61
CA ARG A 74 -0.56 19.23 21.48
C ARG A 74 -0.81 19.84 22.87
N GLY A 75 -0.73 19.00 23.91
CA GLY A 75 -0.87 19.43 25.31
C GLY A 75 -2.21 19.04 25.95
N ARG A 76 -3.01 18.17 25.33
CA ARG A 76 -4.25 17.65 25.92
C ARG A 76 -3.98 16.41 26.77
N LYS A 77 -4.74 16.29 27.87
CA LYS A 77 -4.64 15.16 28.80
C LYS A 77 -5.09 13.88 28.09
N GLY A 78 -4.18 12.92 27.90
CA GLY A 78 -4.42 11.66 27.17
C GLY A 78 -3.71 11.56 25.82
N ASP A 79 -2.98 12.59 25.40
CA ASP A 79 -2.06 12.48 24.25
C ASP A 79 -1.11 11.29 24.49
N PRO A 80 -0.93 10.37 23.52
CA PRO A 80 0.01 9.27 23.68
C PRO A 80 1.39 9.82 24.05
N PRO A 81 2.14 9.18 24.97
CA PRO A 81 3.47 9.63 25.33
C PRO A 81 4.25 9.82 24.04
N SER A 82 4.79 11.02 23.87
CA SER A 82 5.36 11.41 22.59
C SER A 82 6.43 10.40 22.20
N VAL A 83 6.19 9.59 21.17
CA VAL A 83 7.27 8.96 20.39
C VAL A 83 8.24 10.02 19.85
N ALA A 84 7.84 11.31 19.87
CA ALA A 84 8.70 12.47 19.65
C ALA A 84 9.84 12.66 20.67
N ALA A 85 9.88 11.93 21.79
CA ALA A 85 11.03 11.97 22.71
C ALA A 85 12.31 11.40 22.07
N ALA A 86 12.20 10.62 20.98
CA ALA A 86 13.34 10.01 20.31
C ALA A 86 13.86 10.79 19.09
N THR A 87 13.24 11.90 18.68
CA THR A 87 13.73 12.70 17.53
C THR A 87 13.51 14.18 17.77
N SER A 88 14.52 14.81 18.34
CA SER A 88 14.63 16.27 18.50
C SER A 88 14.41 16.99 17.17
N GLY A 89 13.28 17.68 17.03
CA GLY A 89 13.06 18.69 15.98
C GLY A 89 11.93 18.46 14.97
N ALA A 90 11.19 17.34 15.02
CA ALA A 90 10.11 17.09 14.05
C ALA A 90 8.78 17.77 14.45
N ALA A 91 8.22 18.58 13.54
CA ALA A 91 6.94 19.29 13.68
C ALA A 91 5.69 18.38 13.53
N GLY A 92 5.67 17.20 14.15
CA GLY A 92 4.57 16.23 14.04
C GLY A 92 4.95 14.86 14.61
N ILE A 93 3.96 13.96 14.70
CA ILE A 93 4.18 12.57 15.14
C ILE A 93 4.84 11.71 14.05
N ILE A 94 4.60 12.03 12.77
CA ILE A 94 5.26 11.41 11.61
C ILE A 94 6.41 12.33 11.17
N PRO A 95 7.67 11.87 11.13
CA PRO A 95 8.80 12.69 10.70
C PRO A 95 8.60 13.26 9.29
N ARG A 96 8.92 14.55 9.12
CA ARG A 96 8.80 15.24 7.84
C ARG A 96 9.62 14.57 6.73
N SER A 97 10.81 14.09 7.07
CA SER A 97 11.69 13.36 6.14
C SER A 97 11.04 12.08 5.59
N THR A 98 10.17 11.41 6.35
CA THR A 98 9.42 10.23 5.88
C THR A 98 8.38 10.61 4.81
N ILE A 99 7.79 11.79 4.92
CA ILE A 99 6.75 12.28 3.99
C ILE A 99 7.38 12.84 2.71
N GLU A 100 8.53 13.51 2.81
CA GLU A 100 9.18 14.18 1.67
C GLU A 100 10.13 13.26 0.88
N LYS A 101 10.61 12.17 1.49
CA LYS A 101 11.46 11.19 0.82
C LYS A 101 10.65 10.44 -0.25
N ALA A 102 11.31 10.16 -1.38
CA ALA A 102 10.76 9.32 -2.43
C ALA A 102 10.48 7.89 -1.92
N PRO A 103 9.34 7.29 -2.30
CA PRO A 103 8.93 5.96 -1.84
C PRO A 103 9.90 4.87 -2.34
N SER A 104 10.22 3.94 -1.45
CA SER A 104 11.20 2.87 -1.67
C SER A 104 10.97 1.70 -0.70
N ALA A 105 11.19 0.47 -1.18
CA ALA A 105 11.25 -0.74 -0.34
C ALA A 105 12.60 -0.93 0.40
N GLU A 106 13.62 -0.13 0.08
CA GLU A 106 14.94 -0.13 0.71
C GLU A 106 15.61 -1.53 0.80
N LEU A 107 15.47 -2.34 -0.25
CA LEU A 107 16.08 -3.67 -0.36
C LEU A 107 17.48 -3.62 -0.99
N LYS A 108 17.78 -2.56 -1.74
CA LYS A 108 19.09 -2.30 -2.34
C LYS A 108 19.44 -0.79 -2.38
N PRO A 109 20.72 -0.43 -2.52
CA PRO A 109 21.14 0.97 -2.60
C PRO A 109 20.42 1.74 -3.72
N ASN A 110 19.99 2.96 -3.42
CA ASN A 110 19.33 3.89 -4.35
C ASN A 110 18.03 3.39 -5.01
N GLN A 111 17.39 2.34 -4.46
CA GLN A 111 16.12 1.84 -4.97
C GLN A 111 15.01 2.89 -4.85
N LYS A 112 14.19 3.02 -5.90
CA LYS A 112 12.92 3.78 -5.88
C LYS A 112 11.79 2.92 -6.41
N ASP A 113 10.58 3.13 -5.92
CA ASP A 113 9.42 2.38 -6.42
C ASP A 113 9.14 2.71 -7.91
N GLN A 114 9.40 3.97 -8.29
CA GLN A 114 9.30 4.51 -9.65
C GLN A 114 10.28 3.88 -10.66
N ASP A 115 11.25 3.08 -10.21
CA ASP A 115 12.10 2.29 -11.12
C ASP A 115 11.27 1.22 -11.86
N THR A 116 10.09 0.89 -11.34
CA THR A 116 9.21 -0.18 -11.85
C THR A 116 7.75 0.20 -11.96
N LEU A 117 7.30 1.21 -11.21
CA LEU A 117 5.92 1.67 -11.16
C LEU A 117 5.77 3.02 -11.89
N PRO A 118 4.61 3.32 -12.49
CA PRO A 118 4.26 4.70 -12.82
C PRO A 118 4.18 5.55 -11.54
N SER A 119 4.11 6.88 -11.68
CA SER A 119 3.92 7.75 -10.51
C SER A 119 2.63 7.37 -9.77
N TYR A 120 2.60 7.55 -8.44
CA TYR A 120 1.45 7.14 -7.65
C TYR A 120 0.18 7.93 -7.99
N GLU A 121 0.32 9.17 -8.45
CA GLU A 121 -0.80 9.99 -8.92
C GLU A 121 -1.47 9.36 -10.14
N ILE A 122 -0.68 8.87 -11.10
CA ILE A 122 -1.19 8.18 -12.28
C ILE A 122 -1.69 6.78 -11.93
N LEU A 123 -0.93 6.04 -11.11
CA LEU A 123 -1.24 4.68 -10.71
C LEU A 123 -2.58 4.63 -9.97
N ASP A 124 -2.74 5.45 -8.94
CA ASP A 124 -3.91 5.41 -8.06
C ASP A 124 -5.16 5.82 -8.83
N GLU A 125 -5.07 6.77 -9.76
CA GLU A 125 -6.20 7.18 -10.58
C GLU A 125 -6.62 6.08 -11.57
N ILE A 126 -5.67 5.41 -12.24
CA ILE A 126 -5.97 4.25 -13.08
C ILE A 126 -6.60 3.12 -12.24
N LEU A 127 -6.08 2.87 -11.03
CA LEU A 127 -6.62 1.86 -10.13
C LEU A 127 -8.04 2.21 -9.68
N ARG A 128 -8.33 3.48 -9.39
CA ARG A 128 -9.67 3.94 -9.05
C ARG A 128 -10.65 3.67 -10.19
N LEU A 129 -10.31 4.06 -11.42
CA LEU A 129 -11.15 3.82 -12.60
C LEU A 129 -11.33 2.33 -12.90
N TYR A 130 -10.26 1.53 -12.83
CA TYR A 130 -10.31 0.11 -13.18
C TYR A 130 -10.98 -0.75 -12.09
N VAL A 131 -10.59 -0.55 -10.83
CA VAL A 131 -11.03 -1.41 -9.71
C VAL A 131 -12.35 -0.93 -9.14
N GLU A 132 -12.47 0.36 -8.85
CA GLU A 132 -13.63 0.90 -8.13
C GLU A 132 -14.79 1.24 -9.07
N GLU A 133 -14.51 1.96 -10.16
CA GLU A 133 -15.52 2.33 -11.16
C GLU A 133 -15.79 1.25 -12.20
N ASN A 134 -14.96 0.20 -12.25
CA ASN A 134 -15.14 -0.95 -13.15
C ASN A 134 -15.10 -0.58 -14.63
N LEU A 135 -14.30 0.42 -15.00
CA LEU A 135 -14.12 0.82 -16.39
C LEU A 135 -13.21 -0.17 -17.14
N SER A 136 -13.45 -0.31 -18.45
CA SER A 136 -12.55 -1.08 -19.32
C SER A 136 -11.24 -0.34 -19.55
N ALA A 137 -10.19 -1.04 -19.97
CA ALA A 137 -8.92 -0.38 -20.31
C ALA A 137 -9.10 0.67 -21.41
N ARG A 138 -9.99 0.40 -22.38
CA ARG A 138 -10.33 1.32 -23.47
C ARG A 138 -10.98 2.61 -22.96
N ASP A 139 -11.92 2.50 -22.03
CA ASP A 139 -12.57 3.67 -21.44
C ASP A 139 -11.55 4.52 -20.70
N ILE A 140 -10.68 3.89 -19.90
CA ILE A 140 -9.60 4.58 -19.16
C ILE A 140 -8.64 5.31 -20.13
N VAL A 141 -8.30 4.72 -21.28
CA VAL A 141 -7.50 5.41 -22.31
C VAL A 141 -8.23 6.62 -22.88
N THR A 142 -9.56 6.54 -23.02
CA THR A 142 -10.40 7.67 -23.47
C THR A 142 -10.42 8.81 -22.44
N HIS A 143 -10.16 8.52 -21.15
CA HIS A 143 -9.93 9.54 -20.12
C HIS A 143 -8.56 10.24 -20.23
N GLY A 144 -7.73 9.89 -21.22
CA GLY A 144 -6.47 10.59 -21.51
C GLY A 144 -5.21 9.94 -20.90
N PHE A 145 -5.33 8.74 -20.33
CA PHE A 145 -4.18 7.98 -19.84
C PHE A 145 -3.44 7.27 -20.97
N ASP A 146 -2.11 7.19 -20.86
CA ASP A 146 -1.28 6.44 -21.81
C ASP A 146 -1.67 4.94 -21.83
N GLU A 147 -1.96 4.43 -23.03
CA GLU A 147 -2.46 3.06 -23.22
C GLU A 147 -1.49 2.00 -22.68
N LYS A 148 -0.18 2.19 -22.87
CA LYS A 148 0.81 1.22 -22.39
C LYS A 148 0.77 1.15 -20.87
N THR A 149 0.66 2.29 -20.19
CA THR A 149 0.54 2.38 -18.74
C THR A 149 -0.74 1.73 -18.24
N VAL A 150 -1.89 2.04 -18.83
CA VAL A 150 -3.19 1.45 -18.47
C VAL A 150 -3.17 -0.07 -18.58
N ARG A 151 -2.73 -0.59 -19.73
CA ARG A 151 -2.66 -2.04 -19.97
C ARG A 151 -1.64 -2.72 -19.05
N TRP A 152 -0.54 -2.04 -18.71
CA TRP A 152 0.41 -2.54 -17.74
C TRP A 152 -0.22 -2.66 -16.34
N VAL A 153 -0.93 -1.62 -15.86
CA VAL A 153 -1.61 -1.64 -14.56
C VAL A 153 -2.67 -2.73 -14.53
N GLN A 154 -3.55 -2.80 -15.53
CA GLN A 154 -4.58 -3.85 -15.67
C GLN A 154 -3.96 -5.25 -15.54
N ARG A 155 -2.94 -5.54 -16.35
CA ARG A 155 -2.26 -6.82 -16.35
C ARG A 155 -1.63 -7.14 -14.99
N ARG A 156 -1.03 -6.15 -14.33
CA ARG A 156 -0.45 -6.32 -12.98
C ARG A 156 -1.53 -6.59 -11.95
N VAL A 157 -2.67 -5.90 -12.01
CA VAL A 157 -3.81 -6.21 -11.13
C VAL A 157 -4.21 -7.65 -11.31
N ASP A 158 -4.50 -8.08 -12.53
CA ASP A 158 -5.04 -9.42 -12.78
C ASP A 158 -4.05 -10.55 -12.43
N LEU A 159 -2.76 -10.39 -12.74
CA LEU A 159 -1.74 -11.41 -12.46
C LEU A 159 -1.41 -11.56 -10.97
N ASN A 160 -1.72 -10.57 -10.13
CA ASN A 160 -1.37 -10.59 -8.70
C ASN A 160 -2.54 -11.00 -7.79
N GLU A 161 -3.63 -11.53 -8.33
CA GLU A 161 -4.77 -12.02 -7.53
C GLU A 161 -4.34 -13.08 -6.51
N TYR A 162 -3.46 -14.01 -6.92
CA TYR A 162 -2.94 -15.06 -6.04
C TYR A 162 -2.19 -14.53 -4.80
N LYS A 163 -1.59 -13.33 -4.88
CA LYS A 163 -0.95 -12.68 -3.72
C LYS A 163 -2.01 -12.12 -2.79
N ARG A 164 -3.02 -11.42 -3.34
CA ARG A 164 -4.07 -10.75 -2.57
C ARG A 164 -4.97 -11.72 -1.81
N GLU A 165 -5.23 -12.89 -2.38
CA GLU A 165 -5.97 -13.97 -1.71
C GLU A 165 -5.25 -14.53 -0.46
N GLN A 166 -3.96 -14.23 -0.30
CA GLN A 166 -3.16 -14.61 0.87
C GLN A 166 -2.84 -13.43 1.79
N ALA A 167 -3.36 -12.23 1.49
CA ALA A 167 -3.15 -11.06 2.34
C ALA A 167 -3.91 -11.20 3.66
N ALA A 168 -3.37 -10.60 4.72
CA ALA A 168 -4.09 -10.46 5.98
C ALA A 168 -5.42 -9.70 5.77
N PRO A 169 -6.44 -9.94 6.62
CA PRO A 169 -7.69 -9.18 6.58
C PRO A 169 -7.43 -7.67 6.61
N GLY A 170 -8.19 -6.92 5.82
CA GLY A 170 -8.03 -5.47 5.66
C GLY A 170 -9.23 -4.67 6.13
N LEU A 171 -9.02 -3.39 6.44
CA LEU A 171 -10.10 -2.44 6.70
C LEU A 171 -10.55 -1.82 5.37
N LYS A 172 -11.85 -1.89 5.07
CA LYS A 172 -12.44 -1.27 3.87
C LYS A 172 -12.74 0.20 4.13
N VAL A 173 -12.18 1.08 3.31
CA VAL A 173 -12.42 2.54 3.36
C VAL A 173 -12.91 3.10 2.03
N THR A 174 -12.78 2.34 0.94
CA THR A 174 -13.22 2.73 -0.40
C THR A 174 -14.52 2.04 -0.81
N SER A 175 -15.06 2.39 -1.98
CA SER A 175 -16.26 1.74 -2.52
C SER A 175 -16.04 0.24 -2.79
N ARG A 176 -14.83 -0.12 -3.23
CA ARG A 176 -14.45 -1.49 -3.61
C ARG A 176 -13.04 -1.86 -3.15
N ALA A 177 -12.97 -2.66 -2.09
CA ALA A 177 -11.74 -3.27 -1.58
C ALA A 177 -11.43 -4.60 -2.28
N PHE A 178 -10.14 -4.96 -2.36
CA PHE A 178 -9.74 -6.31 -2.76
C PHE A 178 -10.24 -7.37 -1.76
N GLY A 179 -10.55 -8.58 -2.25
CA GLY A 179 -11.15 -9.64 -1.46
C GLY A 179 -12.68 -9.54 -1.45
N VAL A 180 -13.28 -9.15 -0.32
CA VAL A 180 -14.76 -9.15 -0.18
C VAL A 180 -15.45 -8.20 -1.18
N GLY A 181 -14.80 -7.09 -1.54
CA GLY A 181 -15.35 -6.11 -2.49
C GLY A 181 -15.13 -6.43 -3.96
N ARG A 182 -14.14 -7.26 -4.30
CA ARG A 182 -13.80 -7.66 -5.68
C ARG A 182 -13.23 -9.07 -5.66
N ARG A 183 -13.97 -10.01 -6.26
CA ARG A 183 -13.59 -11.43 -6.38
C ARG A 183 -13.29 -11.75 -7.83
N MET A 184 -12.07 -12.21 -8.10
CA MET A 184 -11.65 -12.68 -9.41
C MET A 184 -11.02 -14.05 -9.31
N PRO A 185 -11.11 -14.89 -10.35
CA PRO A 185 -10.42 -16.17 -10.37
C PRO A 185 -8.89 -15.97 -10.38
N ILE A 186 -8.18 -16.76 -9.56
CA ILE A 186 -6.71 -16.83 -9.60
C ILE A 186 -6.23 -17.42 -10.94
N ALA A 187 -6.82 -18.55 -11.34
CA ALA A 187 -6.49 -19.23 -12.58
C ALA A 187 -7.40 -18.73 -13.70
N GLN A 188 -6.90 -17.78 -14.49
CA GLN A 188 -7.66 -17.17 -15.58
C GLN A 188 -6.76 -16.83 -16.77
N LYS A 189 -7.35 -16.80 -17.98
CA LYS A 189 -6.71 -16.37 -19.24
C LYS A 189 -7.54 -15.33 -19.99
N TYR A 190 -8.47 -14.68 -19.30
CA TYR A 190 -9.21 -13.56 -19.84
C TYR A 190 -8.22 -12.44 -20.16
N VAL A 191 -8.28 -11.98 -21.40
CA VAL A 191 -7.59 -10.79 -21.87
C VAL A 191 -8.70 -9.90 -22.39
N ASP A 192 -8.71 -8.65 -21.94
CA ASP A 192 -9.62 -7.64 -22.44
C ASP A 192 -9.20 -7.29 -23.89
N SER A 193 -9.64 -8.12 -24.83
CA SER A 193 -9.37 -7.97 -26.27
C SER A 193 -10.53 -7.21 -26.91
N ASN A 194 -10.45 -5.88 -26.85
CA ASN A 194 -10.90 -4.92 -27.87
C ASN A 194 -10.61 -3.48 -27.41
#